data_AF-A0AA97A3C8-F1
#
_entry.id   AF-A0AA97A3C8-F1
#
_cell.length_a   1.000
_cell.length_b   1.000
_cell.length_c   1.000
_cell.angle_alpha   90.00
_cell.angle_beta   90.00
_cell.angle_gamma   90.00
#
_symmetry.space_group_name_H-M   'P 1'
#
loop_
_entity.id
_entity.type
_entity.pdbx_description
1 polymer ?
#
loop_
_entity_poly.entity_id
_entity_poly.type
_entity_poly.pdbx_seq_one_letter_code
_entity_poly.pdbx_strand_id
1 'polypeptide(L)'
;MSIKLDEYEKEVIGIAEEISYYLQKSGATFADSQDIAQDVLVKILEAELVLPFDKLRAWLYRSAVRAYIDKYRRDKHYHEILQREFFASEKVLVYDQDGYEELYQAVADLPTKYQHVIDLYYFQDMSVKEIAHILGYSQSLVKINLYRGRKLLAKNLKEKGYEYENF
;
A
#
# COMPACT_ATOMS: atom_id res chain seq x y z
N MET A 1 7.62 30.88 15.20
CA MET A 1 6.80 30.14 16.17
C MET A 1 6.97 28.67 15.82
N SER A 2 7.84 27.95 16.53
CA SER A 2 8.05 26.51 16.28
C SER A 2 6.89 25.78 16.93
N ILE A 3 6.00 25.21 16.13
CA ILE A 3 4.93 24.34 16.61
C ILE A 3 5.64 23.12 17.19
N LYS A 4 5.66 22.99 18.53
CA LYS A 4 6.12 21.78 19.20
C LYS A 4 5.05 20.72 18.93
N LEU A 5 5.25 19.97 17.85
CA LEU A 5 4.42 18.83 17.54
C LEU A 5 4.52 17.82 18.69
N ASP A 6 3.39 17.30 19.14
CA ASP A 6 3.38 16.18 20.09
C ASP A 6 3.93 14.90 19.42
N GLU A 7 4.15 13.85 20.21
CA GLU A 7 4.74 12.59 19.71
C GLU A 7 3.87 11.94 18.63
N TYR A 8 2.54 12.03 18.78
CA TYR A 8 1.55 11.51 17.85
C TYR A 8 1.52 12.29 16.53
N GLU A 9 1.59 13.62 16.59
CA GLU A 9 1.63 14.48 15.40
C GLU A 9 2.89 14.22 14.55
N LYS A 10 4.05 14.00 15.19
CA LYS A 10 5.29 13.64 14.48
C LYS A 10 5.18 12.29 13.78
N GLU A 11 4.59 11.33 14.46
CA GLU A 11 4.31 9.99 13.93
C GLU A 11 3.39 10.05 12.70
N VAL A 12 2.29 10.79 12.81
CA VAL A 12 1.32 10.99 11.71
C VAL A 12 1.95 11.71 10.52
N ILE A 13 2.78 12.73 10.77
CA ILE A 13 3.52 13.43 9.71
C ILE A 13 4.53 12.49 9.03
N GLY A 14 5.25 11.67 9.81
CA GLY A 14 6.17 10.66 9.26
C GLY A 14 5.46 9.70 8.32
N ILE A 15 4.29 9.17 8.71
CA ILE A 15 3.49 8.29 7.85
C ILE A 15 3.03 9.02 6.57
N ALA A 16 2.65 10.30 6.67
CA ALA A 16 2.23 11.07 5.50
C ALA A 16 3.38 11.33 4.51
N GLU A 17 4.59 11.59 5.00
CA GLU A 17 5.81 11.70 4.18
C GLU A 17 6.13 10.38 3.48
N GLU A 18 6.00 9.25 4.19
CA GLU A 18 6.20 7.93 3.61
C GLU A 18 5.17 7.57 2.55
N ILE A 19 3.90 7.93 2.76
CA ILE A 19 2.84 7.80 1.77
C ILE A 19 3.18 8.62 0.54
N SER A 20 3.60 9.87 0.72
CA SER A 20 3.99 10.73 -0.39
C SER A 20 5.14 10.11 -1.20
N TYR A 21 6.15 9.58 -0.51
CA TYR A 21 7.28 8.88 -1.14
C TYR A 21 6.83 7.61 -1.89
N TYR A 22 5.98 6.79 -1.26
CA TYR A 22 5.41 5.58 -1.86
C TYR A 22 4.66 5.91 -3.15
N LEU A 23 3.77 6.91 -3.11
CA LEU A 23 3.01 7.33 -4.28
C LEU A 23 3.93 7.83 -5.40
N GLN A 24 4.96 8.61 -5.09
CA GLN A 24 5.94 9.07 -6.09
C GLN A 24 6.74 7.92 -6.72
N LYS A 25 7.21 6.97 -5.90
CA LYS A 25 7.87 5.75 -6.41
C LYS A 25 6.97 4.90 -7.26
N SER A 26 5.67 5.05 -7.04
CA SER A 26 4.63 4.43 -7.81
C SER A 26 4.13 5.36 -8.94
N GLY A 27 4.82 6.43 -9.31
CA GLY A 27 4.48 7.23 -10.51
C GLY A 27 3.45 8.33 -10.28
N ALA A 28 3.13 8.68 -9.04
CA ALA A 28 2.48 9.95 -8.73
C ALA A 28 3.44 11.11 -9.01
N THR A 29 2.92 12.26 -9.46
CA THR A 29 3.73 13.48 -9.45
C THR A 29 4.00 13.90 -8.00
N PHE A 30 5.07 14.66 -7.78
CA PHE A 30 5.34 15.23 -6.45
C PHE A 30 4.13 16.02 -5.93
N ALA A 31 3.54 16.87 -6.75
CA ALA A 31 2.36 17.66 -6.37
C ALA A 31 1.18 16.76 -5.99
N ASP A 32 0.86 15.75 -6.81
CA ASP A 32 -0.25 14.84 -6.53
C ASP A 32 -0.02 14.04 -5.24
N SER A 33 1.21 13.60 -5.00
CA SER A 33 1.57 12.85 -3.80
C SER A 33 1.48 13.70 -2.53
N GLN A 34 1.80 14.99 -2.60
CA GLN A 34 1.68 15.94 -1.49
C GLN A 34 0.22 16.28 -1.22
N ASP A 35 -0.58 16.55 -2.27
CA ASP A 35 -2.01 16.80 -2.16
C ASP A 35 -2.73 15.61 -1.49
N ILE A 36 -2.44 14.39 -1.94
CA ILE A 36 -3.06 13.18 -1.40
C ILE A 36 -2.65 12.94 0.06
N ALA A 37 -1.37 13.16 0.39
CA ALA A 37 -0.91 13.06 1.78
C ALA A 37 -1.62 14.09 2.67
N GLN A 38 -1.78 15.33 2.18
CA GLN A 38 -2.51 16.38 2.89
C GLN A 38 -3.99 16.04 3.08
N ASP A 39 -4.68 15.57 2.04
CA ASP A 39 -6.10 15.18 2.11
C ASP A 39 -6.32 14.08 3.17
N VAL A 40 -5.37 13.16 3.29
CA VAL A 40 -5.45 12.07 4.25
C VAL A 40 -5.19 12.55 5.68
N LEU A 41 -4.24 13.49 5.87
CA LEU A 41 -4.02 14.15 7.15
C LEU A 41 -5.27 14.92 7.60
N VAL A 42 -5.92 15.64 6.68
CA VAL A 42 -7.18 16.34 6.95
C VAL A 42 -8.25 15.34 7.42
N LYS A 43 -8.37 14.19 6.75
CA LYS A 43 -9.33 13.14 7.18
C LYS A 43 -9.04 12.59 8.57
N ILE A 44 -7.78 12.50 9.01
CA ILE A 44 -7.47 12.15 10.41
C ILE A 44 -8.03 13.20 11.36
N LEU A 45 -7.76 14.48 11.07
CA LEU A 45 -8.18 15.59 11.91
C LEU A 45 -9.70 15.69 12.00
N GLU A 46 -10.41 15.41 10.89
CA GLU A 46 -11.87 15.41 10.83
C GLU A 46 -12.52 14.18 11.50
N ALA A 47 -11.86 13.03 11.46
CA ALA A 47 -12.43 11.77 11.95
C ALA A 47 -12.27 11.56 13.46
N GLU A 48 -11.52 12.41 14.16
CA GLU A 48 -11.17 12.28 15.59
C GLU A 48 -10.75 10.84 15.96
N LEU A 49 -10.06 10.16 15.03
CA LEU A 49 -9.72 8.75 15.14
C LEU A 49 -8.65 8.53 16.21
N VAL A 50 -8.99 7.81 17.28
CA VAL A 50 -8.02 7.25 18.22
C VAL A 50 -7.82 5.79 17.89
N LEU A 51 -6.77 5.49 17.12
CA LEU A 51 -6.38 4.14 16.74
C LEU A 51 -5.01 3.79 17.35
N PRO A 52 -4.77 2.51 17.67
CA PRO A 52 -3.41 1.99 17.81
C PRO A 52 -2.55 2.34 16.58
N PHE A 53 -1.26 2.60 16.79
CA PHE A 53 -0.35 3.13 15.76
C PHE A 53 -0.28 2.27 14.49
N ASP A 54 -0.25 0.94 14.65
CA ASP A 54 -0.29 -0.06 13.56
C ASP A 54 -1.56 0.09 12.69
N LYS A 55 -2.71 0.31 13.34
CA LYS A 55 -4.00 0.49 12.66
C LYS A 55 -4.12 1.86 12.01
N LEU A 56 -3.57 2.90 12.64
CA LEU A 56 -3.55 4.25 12.11
C LEU A 56 -2.75 4.32 10.81
N ARG A 57 -1.53 3.76 10.81
CA ARG A 57 -0.69 3.65 9.62
C ARG A 57 -1.41 2.92 8.49
N ALA A 58 -1.98 1.74 8.76
CA ALA A 58 -2.69 0.96 7.75
C ALA A 58 -3.90 1.74 7.18
N TRP A 59 -4.62 2.48 8.03
CA TRP A 59 -5.74 3.32 7.62
C TRP A 59 -5.31 4.52 6.77
N LEU A 60 -4.20 5.16 7.12
CA LEU A 60 -3.58 6.27 6.38
C LEU A 60 -3.19 5.83 4.97
N TYR A 61 -2.46 4.73 4.86
CA TYR A 61 -2.06 4.14 3.58
C TYR A 61 -3.26 3.78 2.70
N ARG A 62 -4.25 3.10 3.29
CA ARG A 62 -5.51 2.77 2.61
C ARG A 62 -6.21 4.02 2.08
N SER A 63 -6.30 5.07 2.89
CA SER A 63 -6.96 6.32 2.53
C SER A 63 -6.21 7.03 1.39
N ALA A 64 -4.88 7.04 1.43
CA ALA A 64 -4.04 7.67 0.42
C ALA A 64 -4.07 6.92 -0.91
N VAL A 65 -3.93 5.59 -0.87
CA VAL A 65 -3.98 4.76 -2.07
C VAL A 65 -5.36 4.86 -2.71
N ARG A 66 -6.45 4.83 -1.93
CA ARG A 66 -7.80 5.06 -2.47
C ARG A 66 -7.96 6.45 -3.09
N ALA A 67 -7.48 7.50 -2.43
CA ALA A 67 -7.54 8.86 -2.97
C ALA A 67 -6.73 8.99 -4.27
N TYR A 68 -5.56 8.37 -4.32
CA TYR A 68 -4.73 8.27 -5.52
C TYR A 68 -5.46 7.57 -6.67
N ILE A 69 -6.04 6.40 -6.39
CA ILE A 69 -6.80 5.63 -7.38
C ILE A 69 -8.01 6.43 -7.88
N ASP A 70 -8.76 7.05 -6.99
CA ASP A 70 -9.93 7.85 -7.36
C ASP A 70 -9.55 9.08 -8.19
N LYS A 71 -8.43 9.73 -7.86
CA LYS A 71 -7.87 10.85 -8.65
C LYS A 71 -7.52 10.39 -10.06
N TYR A 72 -6.83 9.27 -10.19
CA TYR A 72 -6.37 8.76 -11.49
C TYR A 72 -7.43 8.00 -12.28
N ARG A 73 -8.50 7.48 -11.63
CA ARG A 73 -9.67 6.91 -12.31
C ARG A 73 -10.44 7.96 -13.10
N ARG A 74 -10.39 9.23 -12.68
CA ARG A 74 -11.09 10.34 -13.36
C ARG A 74 -10.39 10.74 -14.65
N ASP A 75 -9.09 10.50 -14.78
CA ASP A 75 -8.32 10.80 -15.99
C ASP A 75 -7.85 9.54 -16.72
N LYS A 76 -8.61 9.17 -17.77
CA LYS A 76 -8.35 7.98 -18.61
C LYS A 76 -6.92 7.95 -19.21
N HIS A 77 -6.30 9.11 -19.43
CA HIS A 77 -4.93 9.25 -19.93
C HIS A 77 -3.87 8.89 -18.88
N TYR A 78 -4.11 9.21 -17.61
CA TYR A 78 -3.19 8.92 -16.51
C TYR A 78 -3.20 7.45 -16.10
N HIS A 79 -4.26 6.72 -16.43
CA HIS A 79 -4.35 5.28 -16.23
C HIS A 79 -3.32 4.48 -17.05
N GLU A 80 -2.95 4.98 -18.23
CA GLU A 80 -1.90 4.38 -19.06
C GLU A 80 -0.50 4.65 -18.50
N ILE A 81 -0.30 5.82 -17.88
CA ILE A 81 0.96 6.22 -17.20
C ILE A 81 1.14 5.39 -15.93
N LEU A 82 0.09 5.23 -15.13
CA LEU A 82 0.03 4.32 -13.97
C LEU A 82 0.55 2.92 -14.30
N GLN A 83 0.00 2.29 -15.35
CA GLN A 83 0.40 0.94 -15.72
C GLN A 83 1.87 0.83 -16.12
N ARG A 84 2.44 1.89 -16.71
CA ARG A 84 3.83 1.93 -17.15
C ARG A 84 4.81 2.31 -16.06
N GLU A 85 4.45 3.21 -15.15
CA GLU A 85 5.38 3.81 -14.19
C GLU A 85 5.16 3.31 -12.76
N PHE A 86 3.92 3.01 -12.35
CA PHE A 86 3.59 2.52 -11.00
C PHE A 86 4.14 1.11 -10.73
N PHE A 87 4.11 0.23 -11.74
CA PHE A 87 4.49 -1.18 -11.59
C PHE A 87 5.81 -1.57 -12.26
N ALA A 88 6.54 -0.60 -12.81
CA ALA A 88 7.85 -0.84 -13.43
C ALA A 88 8.99 -0.92 -12.40
N SER A 89 8.78 -0.46 -11.16
CA SER A 89 9.79 -0.60 -10.12
C SER A 89 9.75 -2.01 -9.52
N GLU A 90 10.87 -2.74 -9.61
CA GLU A 90 10.98 -4.16 -9.23
C GLU A 90 10.97 -4.43 -7.71
N LYS A 91 10.60 -3.46 -6.87
CA LYS A 91 10.65 -3.63 -5.40
C LYS A 91 9.51 -2.89 -4.70
N VAL A 92 8.59 -3.64 -4.08
CA VAL A 92 7.86 -3.12 -2.91
C VAL A 92 8.87 -2.94 -1.80
N LEU A 93 8.94 -1.74 -1.22
CA LEU A 93 9.73 -1.52 -0.01
C LEU A 93 9.04 -2.23 1.16
N VAL A 94 9.76 -3.17 1.77
CA VAL A 94 9.49 -3.69 3.10
C VAL A 94 9.56 -2.50 4.04
N TYR A 95 8.42 -2.08 4.58
CA TYR A 95 8.42 -1.11 5.68
C TYR A 95 8.25 -1.90 6.96
N ASP A 96 9.27 -1.77 7.79
CA ASP A 96 9.45 -2.42 9.08
C ASP A 96 8.23 -2.16 9.97
N GLN A 97 7.46 -3.21 10.23
CA GLN A 97 6.44 -3.25 11.28
C GLN A 97 6.96 -4.24 12.32
N ASP A 98 7.20 -3.76 13.54
CA ASP A 98 7.56 -4.61 14.67
C ASP A 98 6.53 -5.75 14.81
N GLY A 99 6.98 -6.99 14.53
CA GLY A 99 6.17 -8.21 14.60
C GLY A 99 5.64 -8.77 13.28
N TYR A 100 5.82 -8.09 12.15
CA TYR A 100 5.42 -8.59 10.81
C TYR A 100 6.55 -8.58 9.77
N GLU A 101 7.78 -8.24 10.14
CA GLU A 101 8.95 -8.20 9.24
C GLU A 101 9.08 -9.46 8.40
N GLU A 102 8.88 -10.65 8.98
CA GLU A 102 9.06 -11.89 8.23
C GLU A 102 7.94 -12.15 7.23
N LEU A 103 6.71 -11.68 7.50
CA LEU A 103 5.61 -11.72 6.55
C LEU A 103 5.85 -10.76 5.39
N TYR A 104 6.27 -9.53 5.68
CA TYR A 104 6.61 -8.56 4.64
C TYR A 104 7.77 -9.05 3.78
N GLN A 105 8.80 -9.62 4.38
CA GLN A 105 9.92 -10.20 3.65
C GLN A 105 9.46 -11.40 2.80
N ALA A 106 8.60 -12.26 3.33
CA ALA A 106 8.07 -13.38 2.57
C ALA A 106 7.20 -12.95 1.38
N VAL A 107 6.47 -11.83 1.50
CA VAL A 107 5.74 -11.21 0.38
C VAL A 107 6.71 -10.54 -0.61
N ALA A 108 7.78 -9.91 -0.12
CA ALA A 108 8.82 -9.30 -0.95
C ALA A 108 9.61 -10.33 -1.77
N ASP A 109 9.76 -11.55 -1.27
CA ASP A 109 10.41 -12.67 -1.97
C ASP A 109 9.53 -13.27 -3.09
N LEU A 110 8.27 -12.85 -3.23
CA LEU A 110 7.39 -13.34 -4.29
C LEU A 110 7.73 -12.68 -5.64
N PRO A 111 7.48 -13.37 -6.77
CA PRO A 111 7.44 -12.73 -8.08
C PRO A 111 6.55 -11.49 -8.07
N THR A 112 7.03 -10.39 -8.67
CA THR A 112 6.42 -9.04 -8.67
C THR A 112 4.91 -9.03 -8.96
N LYS A 113 4.45 -9.83 -9.92
CA LYS A 113 3.02 -9.96 -10.28
C LYS A 113 2.12 -10.52 -9.16
N TYR A 114 2.69 -11.28 -8.22
CA TYR A 114 2.00 -11.83 -7.05
C TYR A 114 2.12 -10.88 -5.86
N GLN A 115 3.31 -10.31 -5.68
CA GLN A 115 3.60 -9.30 -4.68
C GLN A 115 2.63 -8.12 -4.77
N HIS A 116 2.49 -7.51 -5.96
CA HIS A 116 1.59 -6.37 -6.14
C HIS A 116 0.13 -6.69 -5.83
N VAL A 117 -0.39 -7.84 -6.26
CA VAL A 117 -1.79 -8.17 -5.96
C VAL A 117 -2.01 -8.52 -4.49
N ILE A 118 -1.02 -9.13 -3.82
CA ILE A 118 -1.11 -9.42 -2.38
C ILE A 118 -1.04 -8.13 -1.57
N ASP A 119 -0.12 -7.23 -1.92
CA ASP A 119 0.04 -5.96 -1.25
C ASP A 119 -1.23 -5.11 -1.33
N LEU A 120 -1.70 -4.87 -2.56
CA LEU A 120 -2.90 -4.09 -2.80
C LEU A 120 -4.15 -4.73 -2.15
N TYR A 121 -4.24 -6.06 -2.11
CA TYR A 121 -5.42 -6.73 -1.54
C TYR A 121 -5.40 -6.79 0.00
N TYR A 122 -4.28 -7.19 0.61
CA TYR A 122 -4.21 -7.48 2.04
C TYR A 122 -3.73 -6.30 2.87
N PHE A 123 -2.72 -5.56 2.39
CA PHE A 123 -2.18 -4.41 3.13
C PHE A 123 -2.94 -3.13 2.79
N GLN A 124 -3.43 -3.00 1.55
CA GLN A 124 -4.15 -1.81 1.10
C GLN A 124 -5.68 -1.95 1.05
N ASP A 125 -6.23 -3.12 1.40
CA ASP A 125 -7.68 -3.41 1.47
C ASP A 125 -8.46 -2.99 0.20
N MET A 126 -7.91 -3.36 -0.96
CA MET A 126 -8.48 -3.03 -2.27
C MET A 126 -9.24 -4.19 -2.87
N SER A 127 -10.34 -3.87 -3.55
CA SER A 127 -11.14 -4.85 -4.26
C SER A 127 -10.41 -5.38 -5.49
N VAL A 128 -10.76 -6.61 -5.89
CA VAL A 128 -10.29 -7.20 -7.16
C VAL A 128 -10.52 -6.28 -8.36
N LYS A 129 -11.63 -5.51 -8.35
CA LYS A 129 -11.96 -4.57 -9.42
C LYS A 129 -10.98 -3.40 -9.48
N GLU A 130 -10.65 -2.81 -8.34
CA GLU A 130 -9.68 -1.70 -8.24
C GLU A 130 -8.28 -2.19 -8.62
N ILE A 131 -7.86 -3.33 -8.08
CA ILE A 131 -6.55 -3.93 -8.41
C ILE A 131 -6.44 -4.22 -9.91
N ALA A 132 -7.50 -4.77 -10.52
CA ALA A 132 -7.52 -5.07 -11.96
C ALA A 132 -7.37 -3.81 -12.80
N HIS A 133 -8.08 -2.75 -12.42
CA HIS A 133 -7.96 -1.46 -13.05
C HIS A 133 -6.50 -0.98 -12.98
N ILE A 134 -5.95 -0.83 -11.78
CA ILE A 134 -4.65 -0.19 -11.57
C ILE A 134 -3.53 -0.97 -12.26
N LEU A 135 -3.49 -2.30 -12.11
CA LEU A 135 -2.47 -3.14 -12.75
C LEU A 135 -2.65 -3.30 -14.28
N GLY A 136 -3.75 -2.81 -14.86
CA GLY A 136 -4.10 -3.11 -16.26
C GLY A 136 -4.43 -4.57 -16.51
N TYR A 137 -4.84 -5.29 -15.47
CA TYR A 137 -5.15 -6.71 -15.52
C TYR A 137 -6.64 -6.94 -15.72
N SER A 138 -7.00 -8.12 -16.21
CA SER A 138 -8.38 -8.58 -16.05
C SER A 138 -8.63 -8.93 -14.58
N GLN A 139 -9.87 -8.75 -14.10
CA GLN A 139 -10.26 -9.21 -12.75
C GLN A 139 -9.98 -10.71 -12.56
N SER A 140 -10.11 -11.51 -13.63
CA SER A 140 -9.76 -12.93 -13.63
C SER A 140 -8.26 -13.13 -13.39
N LEU A 141 -7.39 -12.36 -14.05
CA LEU A 141 -5.95 -12.42 -13.84
C LEU A 141 -5.56 -12.01 -12.42
N VAL A 142 -6.21 -10.99 -11.84
CA VAL A 142 -6.02 -10.61 -10.43
C VAL A 142 -6.39 -11.76 -9.49
N LYS A 143 -7.55 -12.38 -9.67
CA LYS A 143 -7.97 -13.55 -8.86
C LYS A 143 -6.99 -14.72 -8.99
N ILE A 144 -6.49 -14.99 -10.19
CA ILE A 144 -5.49 -16.04 -10.45
C ILE A 144 -4.17 -15.70 -9.77
N ASN A 145 -3.69 -14.47 -9.87
CA ASN A 145 -2.45 -14.03 -9.25
C ASN A 145 -2.56 -14.03 -7.73
N LEU A 146 -3.69 -13.62 -7.15
CA LEU A 146 -3.96 -13.74 -5.71
C LEU A 146 -3.94 -15.20 -5.26
N TYR A 147 -4.60 -16.09 -5.99
CA TYR A 147 -4.61 -17.53 -5.66
C TYR A 147 -3.20 -18.14 -5.73
N ARG A 148 -2.46 -17.89 -6.81
CA ARG A 148 -1.09 -18.41 -6.99
C ARG A 148 -0.11 -17.79 -6.00
N GLY A 149 -0.22 -16.49 -5.77
CA GLY A 149 0.57 -15.76 -4.78
C GLY A 149 0.37 -16.32 -3.38
N ARG A 150 -0.88 -16.51 -2.94
CA ARG A 150 -1.19 -17.12 -1.64
C ARG A 150 -0.59 -18.51 -1.49
N LYS A 151 -0.71 -19.36 -2.52
CA LYS A 151 -0.11 -20.70 -2.49
C LYS A 151 1.41 -20.67 -2.38
N LEU A 152 2.07 -19.78 -3.13
CA LEU A 152 3.51 -19.64 -3.08
C LEU A 152 3.98 -19.07 -1.75
N LEU A 153 3.29 -18.04 -1.23
CA LEU A 153 3.56 -17.46 0.07
C LEU A 153 3.44 -18.50 1.19
N ALA A 154 2.35 -19.28 1.21
CA ALA A 154 2.16 -20.35 2.19
C ALA A 154 3.27 -21.42 2.10
N LYS A 155 3.73 -21.75 0.88
CA LYS A 155 4.84 -22.67 0.67
C LYS A 155 6.15 -22.10 1.25
N ASN A 156 6.48 -20.85 0.90
CA ASN A 156 7.71 -20.19 1.35
C ASN A 156 7.75 -20.05 2.87
N LEU A 157 6.64 -19.68 3.50
CA LEU A 157 6.52 -19.58 4.95
C LEU A 157 6.69 -20.95 5.62
N LYS A 158 6.09 -22.00 5.07
CA LYS A 158 6.26 -23.38 5.58
C LYS A 158 7.71 -23.86 5.47
N GLU A 159 8.40 -23.57 4.37
CA GLU A 159 9.83 -23.92 4.21
C GLU A 159 10.72 -23.16 5.18
N LYS A 160 10.33 -21.94 5.60
CA LYS A 160 10.99 -21.17 6.66
C LYS A 160 10.58 -21.61 8.08
N GLY A 161 9.77 -22.65 8.23
CA GLY A 161 9.38 -23.22 9.52
C GLY A 161 8.16 -22.58 10.19
N TYR A 162 7.40 -21.74 9.48
CA TYR A 162 6.18 -21.14 10.01
C TYR A 162 4.99 -22.09 9.88
N GLU A 163 4.28 -22.33 10.98
CA GLU A 163 2.99 -23.02 11.03
C GLU A 163 1.84 -22.03 11.26
N TYR A 164 0.61 -22.41 10.91
CA TYR A 164 -0.58 -21.54 11.01
C TYR A 164 -0.86 -21.05 12.43
N GLU A 165 -0.28 -21.68 13.45
CA GLU A 165 -0.44 -21.32 14.87
C GLU A 165 0.56 -20.25 15.35
N ASN A 166 1.54 -19.87 14.52
CA ASN A 166 2.59 -18.91 14.88
C ASN A 166 2.27 -17.46 14.47
N PHE A 167 1.04 -17.16 14.05
CA PHE A 167 0.58 -15.82 13.64
C PHE A 167 -0.75 -15.45 14.31
#